data_AF-A0A7Y3N6I6-F1
#
_entry.id   AF-A0A7Y3N6I6-F1
#
_cell.length_a   1.000
_cell.length_b   1.000
_cell.length_c   1.000
_cell.angle_alpha   90.00
_cell.angle_beta   90.00
_cell.angle_gamma   90.00
#
_symmetry.space_group_name_H-M   'P 1'
#
loop_
_entity.id
_entity.type
_entity.pdbx_description
1 polymer ?
#
loop_
_entity_poly.entity_id
_entity_poly.type
_entity_poly.pdbx_seq_one_letter_code
_entity_poly.pdbx_strand_id
1 'polypeptide(L)' 'YIALIEQAVGRKAELNFLPMQPGDVPDTYADVESLMQDMGYHPSTPVDVGVHNFVNWYREYYQV' A
#
# COMPACT_ATOMS: atom_id res chain seq x y z
N TYR A 1 0.29 6.12 -1.53
CA TYR A 1 -0.69 5.26 -0.81
C TYR A 1 -1.95 5.99 -0.39
N ILE A 2 -1.89 7.05 0.45
CA ILE A 2 -3.09 7.76 0.95
C ILE A 2 -4.04 8.18 -0.18
N ALA A 3 -3.53 8.80 -1.25
CA ALA A 3 -4.36 9.22 -2.38
C ALA A 3 -5.15 8.08 -3.04
N LEU A 4 -4.60 6.87 -3.11
CA LEU A 4 -5.30 5.69 -3.66
C LEU A 4 -6.44 5.23 -2.74
N ILE A 5 -6.23 5.32 -1.42
CA ILE A 5 -7.27 5.02 -0.44
C ILE A 5 -8.38 6.07 -0.52
N GLU A 6 -8.05 7.36 -0.61
CA GLU A 6 -9.04 8.44 -0.78
C GLU A 6 -9.90 8.24 -2.03
N GLN A 7 -9.29 7.81 -3.14
CA GLN A 7 -9.99 7.48 -4.38
C GLN A 7 -10.90 6.26 -4.19
N ALA A 8 -10.41 5.18 -3.57
CA ALA A 8 -11.18 3.96 -3.33
C ALA A 8 -12.37 4.18 -2.37
N VAL A 9 -12.23 5.08 -1.39
CA VAL A 9 -13.28 5.42 -0.41
C VAL A 9 -14.18 6.55 -0.92
N GLY A 10 -13.73 7.35 -1.89
CA GLY A 10 -14.46 8.51 -2.42
C GLY A 10 -14.46 9.72 -1.48
N ARG A 11 -13.49 9.81 -0.56
CA ARG A 11 -13.41 10.87 0.44
C ARG A 11 -11.96 11.29 0.70
N LYS A 12 -11.73 12.60 0.81
CA LYS A 12 -10.43 13.17 1.20
C LYS A 12 -10.18 13.01 2.69
N ALA A 13 -8.95 12.63 3.04
CA ALA A 13 -8.49 12.57 4.41
C ALA A 13 -8.09 13.97 4.91
N GLU A 14 -8.37 14.24 6.17
CA GLU A 14 -7.78 15.40 6.86
C GLU A 14 -6.39 15.00 7.33
N LEU A 15 -5.35 15.55 6.68
CA LEU A 15 -3.97 15.19 6.94
C LEU A 15 -3.40 16.04 8.07
N ASN A 16 -2.98 15.39 9.16
CA ASN A 16 -2.21 16.01 10.23
C ASN A 16 -0.77 15.47 10.18
N PHE A 17 0.14 16.22 9.58
CA PHE A 17 1.54 15.82 9.45
C PHE A 17 2.28 16.01 10.78
N LEU A 18 2.78 14.90 11.32
CA LEU A 18 3.59 14.88 12.54
C LEU A 18 5.08 14.68 12.19
N PRO A 19 6.01 15.02 13.09
CA PRO A 19 7.43 14.75 12.89
C PRO A 19 7.71 13.25 12.69
N MET A 20 8.72 12.95 11.87
CA MET A 20 9.23 11.58 11.67
C MET A 20 9.68 10.98 13.01
N GLN A 21 9.35 9.71 13.24
CA GLN A 21 9.78 9.05 14.47
C GLN A 21 11.27 8.72 14.37
N PRO A 22 12.04 8.76 15.48
CA PRO A 22 13.49 8.50 15.44
C PRO A 22 13.90 7.13 14.88
N GLY A 23 12.99 6.15 14.86
CA GLY A 23 13.22 4.81 14.32
C GLY A 23 12.78 4.62 12.86
N ASP A 24 12.14 5.61 12.26
CA ASP A 24 11.70 5.53 10.87
C ASP A 24 12.89 5.72 9.92
N VAL A 25 12.94 4.89 8.88
CA VAL A 25 13.80 5.13 7.72
C VAL A 25 13.03 5.95 6.68
N PRO A 26 13.63 7.01 6.09
CA PRO A 26 12.90 7.89 5.16
C PRO A 26 12.36 7.19 3.91
N ASP A 27 13.10 6.21 3.38
CA ASP A 27 12.68 5.38 2.24
C ASP A 27 13.43 4.05 2.30
N THR A 28 12.70 2.95 2.04
CA THR A 28 13.27 1.62 1.94
C THR A 28 12.40 0.74 1.04
N TYR A 29 13.05 -0.09 0.24
CA TYR A 29 12.41 -1.09 -0.60
C TYR A 29 13.30 -2.32 -0.70
N ALA A 30 12.69 -3.47 -0.98
CA ALA A 30 13.44 -4.70 -1.21
C ALA A 30 13.97 -4.73 -2.64
N ASP A 31 15.27 -4.99 -2.80
CA ASP A 31 15.80 -5.50 -4.06
C ASP A 31 15.44 -6.99 -4.15
N VAL A 32 14.76 -7.36 -5.23
CA VAL A 32 14.23 -8.71 -5.45
C VAL A 32 14.83 -9.38 -6.69
N GLU A 33 15.85 -8.79 -7.31
CA GLU A 33 16.41 -9.29 -8.57
C GLU A 33 16.92 -10.73 -8.44
N SER A 34 17.68 -11.05 -7.39
CA SER A 34 18.21 -12.40 -7.16
C SER A 34 17.09 -13.43 -6.94
N LEU A 35 16.09 -13.09 -6.12
CA LEU A 35 14.95 -13.97 -5.85
C LEU A 35 14.15 -14.25 -7.13
N MET A 36 13.95 -13.23 -7.96
CA MET A 36 13.25 -13.34 -9.25
C MET A 36 14.00 -14.29 -10.20
N GLN A 37 15.33 -14.20 -10.26
CA GLN A 37 16.17 -15.07 -11.08
C GLN A 37 16.14 -16.52 -10.59
N ASP A 38 16.25 -16.74 -9.28
CA ASP A 38 16.37 -18.08 -8.69
C ASP A 38 15.04 -18.86 -8.70
N MET A 39 13.92 -18.16 -8.48
CA MET A 39 12.61 -18.78 -8.26
C MET A 39 11.64 -18.60 -9.43
N GLY A 40 11.99 -17.78 -10.44
CA GLY A 40 11.10 -17.44 -11.55
C GLY A 40 9.80 -16.73 -11.13
N TYR A 41 9.74 -16.24 -9.89
CA TYR A 41 8.58 -15.56 -9.34
C TYR A 41 8.71 -14.05 -9.56
N HIS A 42 7.66 -13.44 -10.10
CA HIS A 42 7.59 -12.00 -10.32
C HIS A 42 6.30 -11.43 -9.71
N PRO A 43 6.39 -10.56 -8.68
CA PRO A 43 5.20 -9.89 -8.17
C PRO A 43 4.65 -8.97 -9.26
N SER A 44 3.39 -9.19 -9.64
CA SER A 44 2.76 -8.50 -10.77
C SER A 44 1.57 -7.64 -10.37
N THR A 45 1.10 -7.74 -9.12
CA THR A 45 -0.04 -6.95 -8.62
C THR A 45 0.34 -5.48 -8.53
N PRO A 46 -0.28 -4.59 -9.32
CA PRO A 46 -0.08 -3.16 -9.19
C PRO A 46 -0.58 -2.62 -7.84
N VAL A 47 0.06 -1.56 -7.35
CA VAL A 47 -0.25 -1.00 -6.01
C VAL A 47 -1.70 -0.51 -5.93
N ASP A 48 -2.21 0.14 -6.96
CA ASP A 48 -3.60 0.62 -7.06
C ASP A 48 -4.62 -0.53 -6.98
N VAL A 49 -4.38 -1.63 -7.70
CA VAL A 49 -5.19 -2.85 -7.62
C VAL A 49 -5.18 -3.43 -6.22
N GLY A 50 -4.00 -3.53 -5.60
CA GLY A 50 -3.86 -4.03 -4.23
C GLY A 50 -4.61 -3.18 -3.21
N VAL A 51 -4.50 -1.84 -3.31
CA VAL A 51 -5.22 -0.91 -2.43
C VAL A 51 -6.73 -1.02 -2.61
N HIS A 52 -7.22 -1.12 -3.85
CA HIS A 52 -8.65 -1.28 -4.11
C HIS A 52 -9.21 -2.58 -3.53
N ASN A 53 -8.50 -3.70 -3.74
CA ASN A 53 -8.88 -5.00 -3.18
C ASN A 53 -8.90 -4.97 -1.65
N PHE A 54 -7.92 -4.31 -1.01
CA PHE A 54 -7.88 -4.16 0.43
C PHE A 54 -9.09 -3.38 0.96
N VAL A 55 -9.43 -2.25 0.34
CA VAL A 55 -10.59 -1.44 0.75
C VAL A 55 -11.89 -2.24 0.58
N ASN A 56 -12.06 -2.96 -0.52
CA ASN A 56 -13.24 -3.80 -0.75
C ASN A 56 -13.37 -4.88 0.32
N TRP A 57 -12.30 -5.62 0.60
CA TRP A 57 -12.27 -6.61 1.67
C TRP A 57 -12.63 -6.00 3.03
N TYR A 58 -12.06 -4.84 3.37
CA TYR A 58 -12.32 -4.18 4.65
C TYR A 58 -13.81 -3.82 4.80
N ARG A 59 -14.41 -3.24 3.75
CA ARG A 59 -15.82 -2.84 3.73
C ARG A 59 -16.75 -4.04 3.84
N GLU A 60 -16.45 -5.12 3.11
CA GLU A 60 -17.19 -6.37 3.20
C GLU A 60 -17.06 -7.00 4.59
N TYR A 61 -15.87 -7.03 5.17
CA TYR A 61 -15.65 -7.66 6.46
C TYR A 61 -16.32 -6.89 7.61
N TYR A 62 -16.20 -5.56 7.62
CA TYR A 62 -16.76 -4.70 8.68
C TYR A 62 -18.16 -4.17 8.39
N GLN A 63 -18.72 -4.44 7.21
CA GLN A 63 -20.05 -4.00 6.76
C GLN A 63 -20.22 -2.47 6.79
N VAL A 64 -19.29 -1.75 6.12
CA VAL A 64 -19.22 -0.27 6.06
C VAL A 64 -19.09 0.29 4.64
#